data_AF-A0AAX6EM17-F1
#
_entry.id   AF-A0AAX6EM17-F1
#
_cell.length_a   1.000
_cell.length_b   1.000
_cell.length_c   1.000
_cell.angle_alpha   90.00
_cell.angle_beta   90.00
_cell.angle_gamma   90.00
#
_symmetry.space_group_name_H-M   'P 1'
#
loop_
_entity.id
_entity.type
_entity.pdbx_description
1 polymer ?
#
loop_
_entity_poly.entity_id
_entity_poly.type
_entity_poly.pdbx_seq_one_letter_code
_entity_poly.pdbx_strand_id
1 'polypeptide(L)'
;MKCFQFDGVIHIKEAMKKAEASGNEDCPVKIKLVAPLYVLTTQTLDKEQGITVLTNAIKACTEAIDSHKGKLIVKEAPRAVR
;
A
#
# COMPACT_ATOMS: atom_id res chain seq x y z
N MET A 1 6.68 2.71 7.17
CA MET A 1 7.19 1.32 7.35
C MET A 1 8.48 1.38 8.15
N LYS A 2 8.72 0.47 9.10
CA LYS A 2 10.05 0.32 9.71
C LYS A 2 10.37 -1.17 9.70
N CYS A 3 11.35 -1.56 8.92
CA CYS A 3 11.86 -2.93 8.90
C CYS A 3 13.35 -2.84 9.21
N PHE A 4 13.77 -3.46 10.32
CA PHE A 4 15.10 -3.36 10.90
C PHE A 4 16.08 -4.43 10.38
N GLN A 5 15.62 -5.31 9.49
CA GLN A 5 16.47 -6.31 8.85
C GLN A 5 16.95 -5.81 7.47
N PHE A 6 18.12 -6.28 7.06
CA PHE A 6 18.77 -5.94 5.79
C PHE A 6 17.85 -6.17 4.57
N ASP A 7 16.98 -7.19 4.65
CA ASP A 7 15.96 -7.54 3.65
C ASP A 7 14.65 -6.75 3.72
N GLY A 8 14.50 -5.85 4.69
CA GLY A 8 13.24 -5.15 4.93
C GLY A 8 12.75 -4.35 3.73
N VAL A 9 13.67 -3.74 2.96
CA VAL A 9 13.33 -2.99 1.75
C VAL A 9 12.78 -3.91 0.65
N ILE A 10 13.28 -5.14 0.54
CA ILE A 10 12.81 -6.11 -0.46
C ILE A 10 11.38 -6.53 -0.13
N HIS A 11 11.09 -6.81 1.14
CA HIS A 11 9.75 -7.24 1.55
C HIS A 11 8.71 -6.13 1.41
N ILE A 12 9.12 -4.87 1.65
CA ILE A 12 8.26 -3.74 1.35
C ILE A 12 8.02 -3.63 -0.15
N LYS A 13 9.06 -3.75 -1.00
CA LYS A 13 8.88 -3.73 -2.45
C LYS A 13 7.92 -4.83 -2.93
N GLU A 14 8.02 -6.03 -2.39
CA GLU A 14 7.10 -7.14 -2.69
C GLU A 14 5.67 -6.82 -2.26
N ALA A 15 5.48 -6.27 -1.05
CA ALA A 15 4.18 -5.81 -0.57
C ALA A 15 3.60 -4.70 -1.48
N MET A 16 4.43 -3.74 -1.89
CA MET A 16 4.05 -2.65 -2.81
C MET A 16 3.59 -3.22 -4.15
N LYS A 17 4.31 -4.21 -4.68
CA LYS A 17 3.98 -4.85 -5.96
C LYS A 17 2.66 -5.61 -5.90
N LYS A 18 2.37 -6.26 -4.76
CA LYS A 18 1.04 -6.87 -4.48
C LYS A 18 -0.07 -5.82 -4.39
N ALA A 19 0.21 -4.67 -3.77
CA ALA A 19 -0.72 -3.55 -3.72
C ALA A 19 -0.99 -2.96 -5.11
N GLU A 20 0.04 -2.78 -5.94
CA GLU A 20 -0.12 -2.34 -7.33
C GLU A 20 -0.90 -3.37 -8.16
N ALA A 21 -0.67 -4.67 -7.95
CA ALA A 21 -1.42 -5.74 -8.60
C ALA A 21 -2.89 -5.85 -8.14
N SER A 22 -3.22 -5.26 -6.98
CA SER A 22 -4.61 -5.10 -6.54
C SER A 22 -5.31 -3.94 -7.26
N GLY A 23 -4.54 -3.07 -7.93
CA GLY A 23 -5.03 -2.02 -8.79
C GLY A 23 -5.33 -2.54 -10.20
N ASN A 24 -6.34 -1.95 -10.82
CA ASN A 24 -6.85 -2.36 -12.12
C ASN A 24 -6.65 -1.21 -13.13
N GLU A 25 -6.99 -1.43 -14.40
CA GLU A 25 -6.95 -0.40 -15.46
C GLU A 25 -7.78 0.84 -15.10
N ASP A 26 -8.91 0.63 -14.43
CA ASP A 26 -9.83 1.67 -13.94
C ASP A 26 -9.39 2.31 -12.61
N CYS A 27 -8.58 1.59 -11.82
CA CYS A 27 -8.09 1.99 -10.51
C CYS A 27 -6.56 1.83 -10.41
N PRO A 28 -5.76 2.62 -11.15
CA PRO A 28 -4.32 2.54 -11.07
C PRO A 28 -3.81 2.97 -9.69
N VAL A 29 -3.35 2.00 -8.90
CA VAL A 29 -2.68 2.22 -7.63
C VAL A 29 -1.24 2.64 -7.92
N LYS A 30 -0.87 3.85 -7.50
CA LYS A 30 0.50 4.37 -7.56
C LYS A 30 1.04 4.53 -6.16
N ILE A 31 2.33 4.21 -5.99
CA ILE A 31 2.97 4.33 -4.69
C ILE A 31 4.13 5.31 -4.80
N LYS A 32 4.08 6.38 -4.02
CA LYS A 32 5.15 7.37 -3.91
C LYS A 32 5.84 7.24 -2.56
N LEU A 33 7.17 7.28 -2.59
CA LEU A 33 7.98 7.47 -1.41
C LEU A 33 8.08 8.97 -1.10
N VAL A 34 7.55 9.38 0.04
CA VAL A 34 7.73 10.72 0.62
C VAL A 34 8.45 10.52 1.95
N ALA A 35 9.76 10.32 1.89
CA ALA A 35 10.58 9.92 3.04
C ALA A 35 10.28 10.80 4.27
N PRO A 36 9.96 10.22 5.44
CA PRO A 36 10.07 8.80 5.84
C PRO A 36 8.80 7.93 5.60
N LEU A 37 7.82 8.44 4.85
CA LEU A 37 6.50 7.84 4.64
C LEU A 37 6.34 7.32 3.21
N TYR A 38 5.46 6.34 3.05
CA TYR A 38 5.01 5.87 1.73
C TYR A 38 3.56 6.27 1.58
N VAL A 39 3.24 6.89 0.45
CA VAL A 39 1.91 7.38 0.12
C VAL A 39 1.39 6.55 -1.03
N LEU A 40 0.28 5.84 -0.81
CA LEU A 40 -0.44 5.15 -1.86
C LEU A 40 -1.53 6.10 -2.38
N THR A 41 -1.54 6.35 -3.68
CA THR A 41 -2.57 7.13 -4.35
C THR A 41 -3.18 6.30 -5.46
N THR A 42 -4.51 6.25 -5.51
CA THR A 42 -5.23 5.66 -6.63
C THR A 42 -6.07 6.75 -7.29
N GLN A 43 -6.16 6.72 -8.62
CA GLN A 43 -7.15 7.50 -9.35
C GLN A 43 -8.25 6.54 -9.78
N THR A 44 -9.50 6.93 -9.54
CA THR A 44 -10.67 6.17 -10.00
C THR A 44 -11.85 7.13 -10.09
N LEU A 45 -12.80 6.79 -10.95
CA LEU A 45 -14.09 7.47 -11.05
C LEU A 45 -14.95 7.18 -9.81
N ASP A 46 -14.79 5.99 -9.23
CA ASP A 46 -15.64 5.46 -8.18
C ASP A 46 -14.95 5.49 -6.82
N LYS A 47 -15.38 6.42 -5.97
CA LYS A 47 -14.72 6.68 -4.67
C LYS A 47 -14.78 5.47 -3.75
N GLU A 48 -15.90 4.76 -3.75
CA GLU A 48 -16.11 3.57 -2.91
C GLU A 48 -15.22 2.42 -3.36
N GLN A 49 -15.11 2.23 -4.69
CA GLN A 49 -14.23 1.22 -5.27
C GLN A 49 -12.77 1.54 -4.97
N GLY A 50 -12.34 2.81 -5.12
CA GLY A 50 -10.97 3.23 -4.80
C GLY A 50 -10.58 2.99 -3.35
N ILE A 51 -11.47 3.33 -2.40
CA ILE A 51 -11.26 3.08 -0.96
C ILE A 51 -11.17 1.57 -0.70
N THR A 52 -12.03 0.77 -1.33
CA THR A 52 -12.03 -0.69 -1.18
C THR A 52 -10.73 -1.31 -1.70
N VAL A 53 -10.29 -0.90 -2.90
CA VAL A 53 -9.03 -1.35 -3.50
C VAL A 53 -7.83 -0.98 -2.63
N LEU A 54 -7.75 0.28 -2.19
CA LEU A 54 -6.69 0.73 -1.28
C LEU A 54 -6.69 -0.06 0.04
N THR A 55 -7.87 -0.30 0.61
CA THR A 55 -8.00 -1.06 1.86
C THR A 55 -7.54 -2.50 1.68
N ASN A 56 -7.93 -3.14 0.58
CA ASN A 56 -7.53 -4.50 0.27
C ASN A 56 -6.01 -4.60 0.01
N ALA A 57 -5.45 -3.63 -0.72
CA ALA A 57 -4.02 -3.50 -0.95
C ALA A 57 -3.22 -3.32 0.36
N ILE A 58 -3.72 -2.48 1.29
CA ILE A 58 -3.13 -2.29 2.62
C ILE A 58 -3.17 -3.60 3.42
N LYS A 59 -4.29 -4.34 3.37
CA LYS A 59 -4.44 -5.61 4.07
C LYS A 59 -3.45 -6.65 3.54
N ALA A 60 -3.37 -6.81 2.22
CA ALA A 60 -2.41 -7.69 1.56
C ALA A 60 -0.95 -7.31 1.87
N CYS A 61 -0.63 -6.01 1.90
CA CYS A 61 0.67 -5.51 2.35
C CYS A 61 0.96 -5.89 3.79
N THR A 62 -0.04 -5.76 4.67
CA THR A 62 0.09 -6.04 6.10
C THR A 62 0.37 -7.51 6.32
N GLU A 63 -0.37 -8.42 5.69
CA GLU A 63 -0.16 -9.87 5.79
C GLU A 63 1.21 -10.30 5.25
N ALA A 64 1.64 -9.70 4.14
CA ALA A 64 2.98 -9.94 3.60
C ALA A 64 4.05 -9.49 4.60
N ILE A 65 3.96 -8.27 5.12
CA ILE A 65 4.96 -7.71 6.04
C ILE A 65 4.96 -8.41 7.41
N ASP A 66 3.79 -8.83 7.90
CA ASP A 66 3.62 -9.57 9.16
C ASP A 66 4.32 -10.94 9.09
N SER A 67 4.17 -11.65 7.96
CA SER A 67 4.88 -12.93 7.70
C SER A 67 6.39 -12.80 7.82
N HIS A 68 6.94 -11.61 7.57
CA HIS A 68 8.37 -11.34 7.65
C HIS A 68 8.79 -10.61 8.95
N LYS A 69 7.97 -10.67 10.01
CA LYS A 69 8.19 -9.96 11.29
C LYS A 69 8.40 -8.44 11.12
N GLY A 70 7.91 -7.87 10.02
CA GLY A 70 7.93 -6.42 9.80
C GLY A 70 6.72 -5.77 10.46
N LYS A 71 6.81 -4.46 10.75
CA LYS A 71 5.68 -3.69 11.27
C LYS A 71 5.24 -2.64 10.25
N LEU A 72 4.07 -2.83 9.67
CA LEU A 72 3.38 -1.82 8.87
C LEU A 72 2.45 -1.04 9.78
N ILE A 73 2.57 0.29 9.77
CA ILE A 73 1.66 1.19 10.46
C ILE A 73 1.07 2.12 9.41
N VAL A 74 -0.23 2.01 9.21
CA VAL A 74 -1.02 2.95 8.42
C VAL A 74 -1.20 4.20 9.26
N LYS A 75 -0.56 5.31 8.88
CA LYS A 75 -0.72 6.59 9.59
C LYS A 75 -2.03 7.27 9.26
N GLU A 76 -2.50 7.12 8.02
CA GLU A 76 -3.71 7.76 7.52
C GLU A 76 -4.51 6.74 6.72
N ALA A 77 -5.79 6.62 7.04
CA ALA A 77 -6.70 5.72 6.34
C ALA A 77 -6.95 6.24 4.91
N PRO A 78 -7.23 5.35 3.93
CA PRO A 78 -7.53 5.77 2.58
C PRO A 78 -8.74 6.70 2.55
N ARG A 79 -8.53 7.91 2.02
CA ARG A 79 -9.53 8.96 1.90
C ARG A 79 -9.61 9.39 0.45
N ALA A 80 -10.83 9.54 -0.07
CA ALA A 80 -11.05 10.20 -1.34
C ALA A 80 -10.72 11.69 -1.21
N VAL A 81 -9.74 12.17 -1.97
CA VAL A 81 -9.47 13.59 -2.15
C VAL A 81 -10.21 14.00 -3.43
N ARG A 82 -11.15 14.94 -3.31
CA ARG A 82 -11.97 15.43 -4.41
C ARG A 82 -11.25 16.53 -5.17
#